data_AF-A0A2N3T1Z3-F1
#
_entry.id   AF-A0A2N3T1Z3-F1
#
_cell.length_a   1.000
_cell.length_b   1.000
_cell.length_c   1.000
_cell.angle_alpha   90.00
_cell.angle_beta   90.00
_cell.angle_gamma   90.00
#
_symmetry.space_group_name_H-M   'P 1'
#
loop_
_entity.id
_entity.type
_entity.pdbx_description
1 polymer ?
#
loop_
_entity_poly.entity_id
_entity_poly.type
_entity_poly.pdbx_seq_one_letter_code
_entity_poly.pdbx_strand_id
1 'polypeptide(L)'
;MLESHVKQYLKTLSFVGFFVFCFLSCSKDDTTDSTDTGGDPDPSGEQTIFEENFILGKDSKLINYVLPEAEYNKFIAGNGDFAMVSKKVYEYLNDNFDFIFILSVETEQPDGLYFGITQKVKNDVEGIGSSIYNNTASYGSQGTLKSIIHMPKTEYIRTGPFLHEIMHYWANYDFIPTTVGGHWGYSSAGGQLGGFDELTDLGGGSYKANITGKTSFGVNANGGNTVAYSNLELYLMGLITAGELQSVQVAENPSSTGNGTFTADAITTITATELITKNGARIPSQENSQKNFKAITVVISTAKLSDEKITSITVNLDNFSKNSAPDQSWGNALNFWQATGERATLEIDISQANIK
;
A
#
# COMPACT_ATOMS: atom_id res chain seq x y z
N MET A 1 -30.10 -48.18 32.80
CA MET A 1 -29.36 -49.25 32.10
C MET A 1 -27.92 -48.79 32.08
N LEU A 2 -27.08 -49.33 32.97
CA LEU A 2 -26.20 -50.49 32.70
C LEU A 2 -25.35 -50.24 31.44
N GLU A 3 -24.03 -50.33 31.43
CA GLU A 3 -23.09 -50.85 32.41
C GLU A 3 -21.67 -50.43 31.98
N SER A 4 -20.76 -50.58 32.93
CA SER A 4 -19.30 -50.42 32.88
C SER A 4 -18.58 -51.21 31.79
N HIS A 5 -17.30 -50.90 31.53
CA HIS A 5 -16.24 -51.87 31.83
C HIS A 5 -14.84 -51.23 31.94
N VAL A 6 -14.32 -51.28 33.16
CA VAL A 6 -12.91 -51.17 33.53
C VAL A 6 -12.17 -52.45 33.09
N LYS A 7 -10.91 -52.34 32.66
CA LYS A 7 -9.91 -53.38 32.89
C LYS A 7 -8.51 -52.78 33.08
N GLN A 8 -7.94 -53.08 34.24
CA GLN A 8 -6.60 -52.78 34.73
C GLN A 8 -5.72 -54.04 34.63
N TYR A 9 -4.41 -53.86 34.88
CA TYR A 9 -3.32 -54.83 35.16
C TYR A 9 -2.50 -55.30 33.94
N LEU A 10 -1.16 -55.44 33.96
CA LEU A 10 -0.03 -55.11 34.85
C LEU A 10 1.24 -55.68 34.15
N LYS A 11 2.44 -55.07 34.30
CA LYS A 11 3.76 -55.71 34.63
C LYS A 11 5.01 -54.96 34.12
N THR A 12 5.68 -54.30 35.08
CA THR A 12 7.10 -54.41 35.51
C THR A 12 8.34 -54.38 34.58
N LEU A 13 9.22 -53.41 34.92
CA LEU A 13 10.70 -53.41 35.12
C LEU A 13 11.69 -53.59 33.94
N SER A 14 12.58 -52.60 33.69
CA SER A 14 14.00 -52.60 34.14
C SER A 14 14.88 -51.44 33.59
N PHE A 15 15.44 -50.65 34.52
CA PHE A 15 16.88 -50.31 34.76
C PHE A 15 17.83 -49.59 33.74
N VAL A 16 18.64 -48.66 34.32
CA VAL A 16 19.94 -48.05 33.92
C VAL A 16 19.90 -46.92 32.87
N GLY A 17 20.54 -45.75 33.01
CA GLY A 17 21.44 -45.17 34.01
C GLY A 17 22.23 -43.98 33.40
N PHE A 18 22.97 -43.27 34.27
CA PHE A 18 24.02 -42.26 34.01
C PHE A 18 23.61 -40.77 33.87
N PHE A 19 23.70 -40.06 35.01
CA PHE A 19 23.94 -38.62 35.09
C PHE A 19 25.33 -38.43 35.72
N VAL A 20 26.23 -37.72 35.03
CA VAL A 20 27.56 -37.32 35.54
C VAL A 20 27.54 -35.83 35.88
N PHE A 21 28.19 -35.56 37.00
CA PHE A 21 28.34 -34.32 37.74
C PHE A 21 29.25 -33.25 37.09
N CYS A 22 29.06 -32.04 37.61
CA CYS A 22 30.01 -30.93 37.80
C CYS A 22 30.40 -30.08 36.58
N PHE A 23 30.02 -28.80 36.63
CA PHE A 23 30.97 -27.75 37.02
C PHE A 23 30.30 -26.70 37.92
N LEU A 24 30.88 -26.54 39.11
CA LEU A 24 30.75 -25.36 39.96
C LEU A 24 31.62 -24.25 39.35
N SER A 25 31.09 -23.04 39.27
CA SER A 25 31.89 -21.82 39.35
C SER A 25 31.09 -20.74 40.06
N CYS A 26 31.56 -20.35 41.24
CA CYS A 26 31.08 -19.19 41.98
C CYS A 26 31.94 -17.98 41.61
N SER A 27 31.31 -16.87 41.23
CA SER A 27 31.74 -15.56 41.72
C SER A 27 30.51 -14.68 41.87
N LYS A 28 30.38 -14.12 43.06
CA LYS A 28 29.36 -13.17 43.50
C LYS A 28 29.94 -11.78 43.23
N ASP A 29 29.13 -10.86 42.70
CA ASP A 29 28.87 -9.57 43.34
C ASP A 29 27.87 -8.75 42.52
N ASP A 30 26.82 -8.36 43.24
CA ASP A 30 25.85 -7.26 43.08
C ASP A 30 25.60 -6.68 41.69
N THR A 31 24.39 -6.88 41.18
CA THR A 31 23.64 -5.81 40.52
C THR A 31 22.15 -6.14 40.50
N THR A 32 21.37 -5.10 40.74
CA THR A 32 19.92 -5.01 40.88
C THR A 32 19.13 -5.73 39.79
N ASP A 33 18.10 -6.48 40.22
CA ASP A 33 17.00 -6.98 39.40
C ASP A 33 16.39 -5.86 38.55
N SER A 34 16.41 -6.01 37.22
CA SER A 34 15.39 -5.45 36.35
C SER A 34 14.90 -6.55 35.43
N THR A 35 13.75 -7.13 35.78
CA THR A 35 12.96 -7.95 34.87
C THR A 35 12.28 -7.01 33.88
N ASP A 36 12.90 -6.85 32.71
CA ASP A 36 12.27 -6.26 31.53
C ASP A 36 11.23 -7.26 31.01
N THR A 37 9.99 -7.08 31.46
CA THR A 37 8.84 -7.76 30.85
C THR A 37 8.27 -6.78 29.84
N GLY A 38 8.44 -7.10 28.57
CA GLY A 38 7.72 -6.45 27.48
C GLY A 38 6.23 -6.44 27.80
N GLY A 39 5.70 -5.25 28.02
CA GLY A 39 4.29 -5.01 28.19
C GLY A 39 3.60 -5.07 26.84
N ASP A 40 2.70 -6.04 26.69
CA ASP A 40 1.57 -5.96 25.77
C ASP A 40 0.88 -4.59 25.96
N PRO A 41 0.44 -3.89 24.89
CA PRO A 41 -0.24 -2.63 25.04
C PRO A 41 -1.56 -2.84 25.78
N ASP A 42 -1.75 -2.04 26.83
CA ASP A 42 -2.94 -1.95 27.65
C ASP A 42 -4.20 -1.75 26.78
N PRO A 43 -5.20 -2.65 26.81
CA PRO A 43 -6.44 -2.52 26.05
C PRO A 43 -7.37 -1.42 26.57
N SER A 44 -6.96 -0.64 27.57
CA SER A 44 -7.73 0.47 28.15
C SER A 44 -7.29 1.88 27.73
N GLY A 45 -6.37 2.00 26.77
CA GLY A 45 -5.79 3.28 26.33
C GLY A 45 -6.82 4.40 26.14
N GLU A 46 -6.66 5.49 26.90
CA GLU A 46 -7.48 6.69 26.74
C GLU A 46 -7.36 7.22 25.31
N GLN A 47 -8.51 7.53 24.71
CA GLN A 47 -8.58 8.08 23.37
C GLN A 47 -7.89 9.45 23.35
N THR A 48 -6.90 9.65 22.47
CA THR A 48 -6.30 10.97 22.30
C THR A 48 -7.24 11.87 21.49
N ILE A 49 -7.76 12.90 22.13
CA ILE A 49 -8.64 13.90 21.51
C ILE A 49 -7.79 15.14 21.25
N PHE A 50 -7.42 15.38 19.99
CA PHE A 50 -6.74 16.61 19.61
C PHE A 50 -7.73 17.78 19.60
N GLU A 51 -8.91 17.55 19.02
CA GLU A 51 -10.08 18.44 19.06
C GLU A 51 -11.37 17.63 19.11
N GLU A 52 -12.50 18.28 19.45
CA GLU A 52 -13.80 17.62 19.51
C GLU A 52 -14.17 16.87 18.21
N ASN A 53 -13.70 17.37 17.07
CA ASN A 53 -13.92 16.81 15.76
C ASN A 53 -12.66 16.19 15.12
N PHE A 54 -11.52 16.15 15.82
CA PHE A 54 -10.27 15.56 15.30
C PHE A 54 -9.69 14.62 16.35
N ILE A 55 -9.98 13.33 16.21
CA ILE A 55 -9.85 12.35 17.29
C ILE A 55 -9.01 11.16 16.82
N LEU A 56 -7.93 10.85 17.56
CA LEU A 56 -7.15 9.65 17.33
C LEU A 56 -7.92 8.42 17.84
N GLY A 57 -8.03 7.38 17.01
CA GLY A 57 -8.59 6.10 17.42
C GLY A 57 -7.79 5.48 18.58
N LYS A 58 -8.44 4.70 19.45
CA LYS A 58 -7.77 4.05 20.59
C LYS A 58 -6.65 3.09 20.16
N ASP A 59 -6.77 2.55 18.95
CA ASP A 59 -5.76 1.70 18.31
C ASP A 59 -4.54 2.47 17.78
N SER A 60 -4.58 3.80 17.78
CA SER A 60 -3.53 4.67 17.23
C SER A 60 -3.23 4.41 15.74
N LYS A 61 -4.22 3.96 14.96
CA LYS A 61 -4.07 3.63 13.53
C LYS A 61 -4.71 4.64 12.59
N LEU A 62 -5.73 5.35 13.08
CA LEU A 62 -6.47 6.32 12.28
C LEU A 62 -6.91 7.52 13.12
N ILE A 63 -7.10 8.65 12.45
CA ILE A 63 -7.74 9.83 13.02
C ILE A 63 -9.12 9.96 12.40
N ASN A 64 -10.16 10.09 13.21
CA ASN A 64 -11.47 10.49 12.73
C ASN A 64 -11.57 12.02 12.69
N TYR A 65 -11.77 12.58 11.49
CA TYR A 65 -12.05 13.99 11.29
C TYR A 65 -13.54 14.20 10.96
N VAL A 66 -14.31 14.67 11.93
CA VAL A 66 -15.73 14.97 11.78
C VAL A 66 -15.90 16.32 11.09
N LEU A 67 -16.42 16.30 9.86
CA LEU A 67 -16.63 17.47 9.03
C LEU A 67 -18.10 17.91 9.07
N PRO A 68 -18.39 19.21 8.93
CA PRO A 68 -19.73 19.66 8.56
C PRO A 68 -20.18 18.98 7.26
N GLU A 69 -21.48 18.64 7.17
CA GLU A 69 -22.05 17.95 6.01
C GLU A 69 -21.73 18.63 4.68
N ALA A 70 -21.78 19.97 4.64
CA ALA A 70 -21.45 20.75 3.45
C ALA A 70 -19.99 20.57 2.99
N GLU A 71 -19.04 20.38 3.92
CA GLU A 71 -17.64 20.12 3.58
C GLU A 71 -17.43 18.67 3.17
N TYR A 72 -18.04 17.72 3.88
CA TYR A 72 -18.01 16.30 3.52
C TYR A 72 -18.53 16.06 2.10
N ASN A 73 -19.67 16.66 1.75
CA ASN A 73 -20.29 16.53 0.42
C ASN A 73 -19.41 17.05 -0.71
N LYS A 74 -18.43 17.94 -0.45
CA LYS A 74 -17.46 18.35 -1.48
C LYS A 74 -16.55 17.18 -1.86
N PHE A 75 -16.12 16.34 -0.91
CA PHE A 75 -15.33 15.15 -1.21
C PHE A 75 -16.13 14.16 -2.06
N ILE A 76 -17.41 13.98 -1.73
CA ILE A 76 -18.31 13.09 -2.47
C ILE A 76 -18.63 13.63 -3.87
N ALA A 77 -18.66 14.95 -4.04
CA ALA A 77 -18.82 15.60 -5.34
C ALA A 77 -17.50 15.73 -6.13
N GLY A 78 -16.38 15.19 -5.65
CA GLY A 78 -15.07 15.26 -6.32
C GLY A 78 -14.37 16.63 -6.24
N ASN A 79 -14.83 17.52 -5.36
CA ASN A 79 -14.30 18.87 -5.14
C ASN A 79 -13.76 19.07 -3.72
N GLY A 80 -13.38 17.99 -3.03
CA GLY A 80 -12.86 18.02 -1.67
C GLY A 80 -11.53 18.76 -1.57
N ASP A 81 -11.34 19.55 -0.51
CA ASP A 81 -10.07 20.23 -0.25
C ASP A 81 -9.13 19.31 0.54
N PHE A 82 -8.22 18.65 -0.16
CA PHE A 82 -7.23 17.77 0.45
C PHE A 82 -6.20 18.54 1.29
N ALA A 83 -5.90 19.78 0.92
CA ALA A 83 -4.96 20.61 1.67
C ALA A 83 -5.53 21.03 3.02
N MET A 84 -6.85 21.20 3.13
CA MET A 84 -7.53 21.43 4.40
C MET A 84 -7.27 20.25 5.36
N VAL A 85 -7.46 19.01 4.90
CA VAL A 85 -7.24 17.81 5.73
C VAL A 85 -5.77 17.63 6.09
N SER A 86 -4.85 17.80 5.14
CA SER A 86 -3.42 17.63 5.41
C SER A 86 -2.88 18.70 6.37
N LYS A 87 -3.31 19.96 6.23
CA LYS A 87 -2.95 21.02 7.18
C LYS A 87 -3.45 20.68 8.58
N LYS A 88 -4.66 20.14 8.70
CA LYS A 88 -5.22 19.71 9.98
C LYS A 88 -4.36 18.64 10.65
N VAL A 89 -3.88 17.65 9.88
CA VAL A 89 -2.93 16.65 10.37
C VAL A 89 -1.67 17.31 10.92
N TYR A 90 -1.06 18.24 10.16
CA TYR A 90 0.17 18.89 10.58
C TYR A 90 0.01 19.99 11.63
N GLU A 91 -1.21 20.31 12.09
CA GLU A 91 -1.38 21.10 13.32
C GLU A 91 -0.93 20.30 14.54
N TYR A 92 -1.18 18.98 14.54
CA TYR A 92 -1.01 18.09 15.70
C TYR A 92 0.14 17.09 15.58
N LEU A 93 0.50 16.71 14.36
CA LEU A 93 1.53 15.72 14.12
C LEU A 93 2.80 16.32 13.52
N ASN A 94 3.93 15.68 13.83
CA ASN A 94 5.24 15.93 13.25
C ASN A 94 5.24 15.60 11.74
N ASP A 95 6.05 16.31 10.95
CA ASP A 95 6.13 16.12 9.50
C ASP A 95 7.04 14.95 9.11
N ASN A 96 6.58 13.73 9.40
CA ASN A 96 7.34 12.49 9.18
C ASN A 96 6.57 11.41 8.40
N PHE A 97 5.53 11.82 7.66
CA PHE A 97 4.71 10.93 6.84
C PHE A 97 4.92 11.18 5.34
N ASP A 98 5.14 10.11 4.59
CA ASP A 98 5.21 10.12 3.14
C ASP A 98 3.83 10.25 2.50
N PHE A 99 2.80 9.65 3.10
CA PHE A 99 1.45 9.66 2.55
C PHE A 99 0.40 10.05 3.59
N ILE A 100 -0.64 10.74 3.14
CA ILE A 100 -1.88 10.93 3.90
C ILE A 100 -2.98 10.19 3.16
N PHE A 101 -3.61 9.22 3.81
CA PHE A 101 -4.77 8.51 3.30
C PHE A 101 -6.04 9.14 3.87
N ILE A 102 -6.85 9.74 3.00
CA ILE A 102 -8.17 10.25 3.35
C ILE A 102 -9.19 9.19 2.96
N LEU A 103 -9.96 8.71 3.93
CA LEU A 103 -11.02 7.73 3.70
C LEU A 103 -12.37 8.36 4.01
N SER A 104 -13.28 8.34 3.06
CA SER A 104 -14.69 8.57 3.31
C SER A 104 -15.38 7.27 3.73
N VAL A 105 -16.55 7.39 4.35
CA VAL A 105 -17.31 6.27 4.94
C VAL A 105 -18.48 5.80 4.07
N GLU A 106 -18.44 6.05 2.77
CA GLU A 106 -19.53 5.67 1.87
C GLU A 106 -19.65 4.13 1.78
N THR A 107 -20.89 3.65 1.82
CA THR A 107 -21.18 2.21 1.69
C THR A 107 -21.15 1.74 0.24
N GLU A 108 -21.36 2.66 -0.70
CA GLU A 108 -21.27 2.43 -2.15
C GLU A 108 -20.35 3.46 -2.81
N GLN A 109 -19.87 3.13 -4.02
CA GLN A 109 -19.09 4.11 -4.79
C GLN A 109 -20.05 5.24 -5.19
N PRO A 110 -19.77 6.51 -4.84
CA PRO A 110 -20.64 7.61 -5.25
C PRO A 110 -20.69 7.75 -6.77
N ASP A 111 -21.89 7.98 -7.29
CA ASP A 111 -22.12 8.14 -8.73
C ASP A 111 -21.26 9.26 -9.31
N GLY A 112 -20.50 8.94 -10.36
CA GLY A 112 -19.63 9.90 -11.06
C GLY A 112 -18.34 10.26 -10.33
N LEU A 113 -18.09 9.73 -9.12
CA LEU A 113 -16.84 9.88 -8.41
C LEU A 113 -15.85 8.77 -8.80
N TYR A 114 -14.55 9.06 -8.69
CA TYR A 114 -13.50 8.07 -8.86
C TYR A 114 -13.55 6.96 -7.78
N PHE A 115 -12.93 5.81 -8.07
CA PHE A 115 -12.73 4.74 -7.06
C PHE A 115 -11.62 5.09 -6.06
N GLY A 116 -10.58 5.75 -6.55
CA GLY A 116 -9.50 6.36 -5.78
C GLY A 116 -8.91 7.52 -6.57
N ILE A 117 -8.23 8.43 -5.87
CA ILE A 117 -7.41 9.45 -6.54
C ILE A 117 -6.18 9.75 -5.72
N THR A 118 -5.07 9.99 -6.40
CA THR A 118 -3.84 10.51 -5.84
C THR A 118 -3.60 11.96 -6.22
N GLN A 119 -3.50 12.82 -5.22
CA GLN A 119 -2.94 14.15 -5.33
C GLN A 119 -1.46 14.10 -5.02
N LYS A 120 -0.62 14.12 -6.06
CA LYS A 120 0.83 14.21 -5.90
C LYS A 120 1.21 15.61 -5.38
N VAL A 121 1.98 15.66 -4.30
CA VAL A 121 2.34 16.89 -3.58
C VAL A 121 3.75 17.36 -3.94
N LYS A 122 4.68 16.43 -4.11
CA LYS A 122 6.05 16.71 -4.57
C LYS A 122 6.51 15.66 -5.57
N ASN A 123 7.64 15.93 -6.22
CA ASN A 123 8.44 14.91 -6.87
C ASN A 123 9.90 15.15 -6.49
N ASP A 124 10.49 14.23 -5.73
CA ASP A 124 11.91 14.24 -5.34
C ASP A 124 12.72 13.13 -6.05
N VAL A 125 12.15 12.52 -7.09
CA VAL A 125 12.77 11.43 -7.85
C VAL A 125 13.00 11.87 -9.30
N GLU A 126 14.24 11.82 -9.74
CA GLU A 126 14.63 12.07 -11.14
C GLU A 126 14.56 10.76 -11.94
N GLY A 127 14.57 10.85 -13.27
CA GLY A 127 14.65 9.67 -14.12
C GLY A 127 13.36 8.87 -14.27
N ILE A 128 12.21 9.40 -13.84
CA ILE A 128 10.91 8.70 -13.86
C ILE A 128 9.88 9.38 -14.79
N GLY A 129 10.33 10.25 -15.69
CA GLY A 129 9.49 10.98 -16.64
C GLY A 129 8.78 12.23 -16.06
N SER A 130 8.88 12.46 -14.74
CA SER A 130 8.37 13.67 -14.08
C SER A 130 9.48 14.68 -13.79
N SER A 131 9.17 15.97 -13.86
CA SER A 131 10.04 17.04 -13.34
C SER A 131 10.11 17.02 -11.81
N ILE A 132 11.19 17.54 -11.24
CA ILE A 132 11.34 17.74 -9.79
C ILE A 132 10.58 18.99 -9.37
N TYR A 133 9.80 18.89 -8.30
CA TYR A 133 9.09 20.02 -7.70
C TYR A 133 8.73 19.71 -6.25
N ASN A 134 8.42 20.76 -5.48
CA ASN A 134 8.00 20.60 -4.09
C ASN A 134 6.90 21.62 -3.75
N ASN A 135 5.67 21.14 -3.56
CA ASN A 135 4.53 21.95 -3.13
C ASN A 135 4.11 21.66 -1.68
N THR A 136 4.93 20.97 -0.87
CA THR A 136 4.55 20.49 0.47
C THR A 136 4.03 21.60 1.39
N ALA A 137 4.60 22.80 1.31
CA ALA A 137 4.19 23.95 2.11
C ALA A 137 2.71 24.30 1.91
N SER A 138 2.17 24.17 0.69
CA SER A 138 0.75 24.40 0.38
C SER A 138 -0.18 23.41 1.09
N TYR A 139 0.35 22.29 1.57
CA TYR A 139 -0.33 21.21 2.27
C TYR A 139 0.03 21.12 3.76
N GLY A 140 0.79 22.09 4.29
CA GLY A 140 1.21 22.12 5.70
C GLY A 140 2.42 21.25 6.04
N SER A 141 2.99 20.54 5.07
CA SER A 141 4.19 19.72 5.25
C SER A 141 5.47 20.55 5.04
N GLN A 142 6.49 20.29 5.84
CA GLN A 142 7.83 20.89 5.79
C GLN A 142 8.78 20.20 4.78
N GLY A 143 8.27 19.26 3.98
CA GLY A 143 9.04 18.64 2.90
C GLY A 143 8.87 17.13 2.78
N THR A 144 8.23 16.48 3.75
CA THR A 144 8.14 15.02 3.78
C THR A 144 7.04 14.47 2.86
N LEU A 145 5.87 15.11 2.83
CA LEU A 145 4.67 14.61 2.15
C LEU A 145 4.87 14.38 0.65
N LYS A 146 4.73 13.13 0.20
CA LYS A 146 4.80 12.70 -1.19
C LYS A 146 3.46 12.90 -1.91
N SER A 147 2.40 12.33 -1.35
CA SER A 147 1.05 12.38 -1.93
C SER A 147 -0.04 12.31 -0.86
N ILE A 148 -1.22 12.81 -1.23
CA ILE A 148 -2.47 12.57 -0.51
C ILE A 148 -3.35 11.67 -1.37
N ILE A 149 -3.93 10.63 -0.78
CA ILE A 149 -4.77 9.66 -1.49
C ILE A 149 -6.16 9.71 -0.89
N HIS A 150 -7.20 9.91 -1.72
CA HIS A 150 -8.58 9.84 -1.28
C HIS A 150 -9.27 8.58 -1.80
N MET A 151 -9.93 7.86 -0.89
CA MET A 151 -10.83 6.74 -1.20
C MET A 151 -12.24 7.05 -0.69
N PRO A 152 -13.28 6.97 -1.53
CA PRO A 152 -14.66 7.20 -1.09
C PRO A 152 -15.17 6.15 -0.10
N LYS A 153 -14.62 4.94 -0.17
CA LYS A 153 -15.01 3.79 0.66
C LYS A 153 -13.82 3.28 1.48
N THR A 154 -14.05 3.00 2.75
CA THR A 154 -13.03 2.39 3.63
C THR A 154 -12.61 0.98 3.20
N GLU A 155 -13.51 0.24 2.55
CA GLU A 155 -13.30 -1.16 2.13
C GLU A 155 -12.26 -1.26 1.00
N TYR A 156 -11.96 -0.15 0.31
CA TYR A 156 -10.96 -0.06 -0.74
C TYR A 156 -9.52 -0.20 -0.26
N ILE A 157 -9.27 -0.10 1.06
CA ILE A 157 -7.99 -0.53 1.64
C ILE A 157 -7.71 -1.99 1.26
N ARG A 158 -8.73 -2.86 1.31
CA ARG A 158 -8.63 -4.29 0.98
C ARG A 158 -8.83 -4.55 -0.49
N THR A 159 -9.94 -4.08 -1.06
CA THR A 159 -10.34 -4.45 -2.43
C THR A 159 -9.61 -3.66 -3.51
N GLY A 160 -8.89 -2.60 -3.13
CA GLY A 160 -8.30 -1.64 -4.04
C GLY A 160 -9.25 -0.48 -4.38
N PRO A 161 -8.74 0.57 -5.03
CA PRO A 161 -7.46 0.62 -5.76
C PRO A 161 -6.26 1.18 -4.95
N PHE A 162 -6.08 0.81 -3.67
CA PHE A 162 -5.05 1.42 -2.81
C PHE A 162 -3.59 1.29 -3.31
N LEU A 163 -3.19 0.10 -3.79
CA LEU A 163 -1.86 -0.07 -4.40
C LEU A 163 -1.70 0.78 -5.67
N HIS A 164 -2.74 0.80 -6.50
CA HIS A 164 -2.79 1.60 -7.72
C HIS A 164 -2.61 3.09 -7.43
N GLU A 165 -3.34 3.64 -6.45
CA GLU A 165 -3.21 5.05 -6.09
C GLU A 165 -1.81 5.37 -5.54
N ILE A 166 -1.21 4.49 -4.73
CA ILE A 166 0.16 4.68 -4.24
C ILE A 166 1.16 4.74 -5.41
N MET A 167 0.97 3.91 -6.45
CA MET A 167 1.85 3.88 -7.62
C MET A 167 1.87 5.20 -8.39
N HIS A 168 0.78 5.97 -8.34
CA HIS A 168 0.72 7.27 -8.99
C HIS A 168 1.75 8.28 -8.45
N TYR A 169 2.39 8.06 -7.30
CA TYR A 169 3.53 8.91 -6.93
C TYR A 169 4.67 8.81 -7.96
N TRP A 170 4.95 7.62 -8.47
CA TRP A 170 6.08 7.35 -9.37
C TRP A 170 5.69 7.26 -10.85
N ALA A 171 4.44 6.92 -11.21
CA ALA A 171 4.08 6.58 -12.58
C ALA A 171 2.66 6.98 -13.00
N ASN A 172 2.30 6.96 -14.29
CA ASN A 172 3.15 7.07 -15.48
C ASN A 172 3.17 8.53 -15.96
N TYR A 173 4.32 9.19 -15.86
CA TYR A 173 4.50 10.59 -16.27
C TYR A 173 5.32 10.64 -17.57
N ASP A 174 4.76 10.17 -18.69
CA ASP A 174 5.46 10.08 -19.98
C ASP A 174 6.74 9.21 -19.99
N PHE A 175 6.90 8.31 -19.01
CA PHE A 175 8.03 7.37 -18.99
C PHE A 175 8.01 6.51 -20.25
N ILE A 176 6.81 6.01 -20.60
CA ILE A 176 6.48 5.38 -21.89
C ILE A 176 5.26 6.05 -22.53
N PRO A 177 5.12 5.99 -23.87
CA PRO A 177 3.89 6.41 -24.55
C PRO A 177 2.68 5.63 -24.04
N THR A 178 1.54 6.30 -23.88
CA THR A 178 0.29 5.69 -23.43
C THR A 178 -0.90 6.44 -24.03
N THR A 179 -2.00 5.74 -24.27
CA THR A 179 -3.29 6.34 -24.64
C THR A 179 -4.14 6.71 -23.44
N VAL A 180 -3.69 6.35 -22.23
CA VAL A 180 -4.37 6.63 -20.96
C VAL A 180 -3.37 7.30 -20.04
N GLY A 181 -3.45 8.63 -19.92
CA GLY A 181 -2.53 9.43 -19.10
C GLY A 181 -2.47 8.92 -17.65
N GLY A 182 -1.27 8.92 -17.06
CA GLY A 182 -1.04 8.37 -15.73
C GLY A 182 -0.97 6.84 -15.68
N HIS A 183 -1.26 6.12 -16.77
CA HIS A 183 -1.40 4.67 -16.79
C HIS A 183 -0.54 4.00 -17.88
N TRP A 184 -0.52 2.67 -17.86
CA TRP A 184 0.29 1.86 -18.78
C TRP A 184 -0.36 1.58 -20.14
N GLY A 185 -1.68 1.77 -20.27
CA GLY A 185 -2.37 1.63 -21.54
C GLY A 185 -2.20 0.25 -22.16
N TYR A 186 -1.93 0.22 -23.47
CA TYR A 186 -1.63 -0.99 -24.23
C TYR A 186 -0.13 -1.25 -24.26
N SER A 187 0.42 -1.61 -23.10
CA SER A 187 1.84 -1.95 -22.98
C SER A 187 2.07 -3.21 -22.15
N SER A 188 3.23 -3.82 -22.31
CA SER A 188 3.66 -4.99 -21.54
C SER A 188 4.12 -4.64 -20.12
N ALA A 189 3.66 -3.51 -19.56
CA ALA A 189 4.01 -3.12 -18.19
C ALA A 189 3.31 -4.01 -17.16
N GLY A 190 2.07 -4.46 -17.41
CA GLY A 190 1.42 -5.55 -16.67
C GLY A 190 1.29 -5.37 -15.14
N GLY A 191 0.98 -4.16 -14.66
CA GLY A 191 1.05 -3.80 -13.25
C GLY A 191 -0.24 -3.26 -12.65
N GLN A 192 -0.10 -2.54 -11.54
CA GLN A 192 -1.20 -1.86 -10.84
C GLN A 192 -1.87 -0.78 -11.70
N LEU A 193 -1.11 -0.06 -12.53
CA LEU A 193 -1.64 0.99 -13.43
C LEU A 193 -2.04 0.46 -14.82
N GLY A 194 -2.31 -0.84 -14.95
CA GLY A 194 -2.78 -1.46 -16.19
C GLY A 194 -1.68 -2.11 -17.02
N GLY A 195 -1.96 -2.32 -18.32
CA GLY A 195 -1.09 -3.04 -19.24
C GLY A 195 -1.23 -4.56 -19.13
N PHE A 196 -0.51 -5.29 -19.97
CA PHE A 196 -0.51 -6.76 -20.05
C PHE A 196 0.87 -7.34 -19.70
N ASP A 197 0.96 -8.64 -19.48
CA ASP A 197 2.23 -9.38 -19.33
C ASP A 197 2.36 -10.52 -20.36
N GLU A 198 1.26 -10.91 -21.00
CA GLU A 198 1.20 -11.85 -22.12
C GLU A 198 0.63 -11.17 -23.37
N LEU A 199 1.26 -11.42 -24.54
CA LEU A 199 0.86 -10.87 -25.83
C LEU A 199 0.97 -11.94 -26.92
N THR A 200 -0.08 -12.08 -27.72
CA THR A 200 -0.15 -12.97 -28.89
C THR A 200 -0.51 -12.15 -30.13
N ASP A 201 0.30 -12.25 -31.18
CA ASP A 201 -0.02 -11.73 -32.51
C ASP A 201 -1.01 -12.68 -33.21
N LEU A 202 -2.16 -12.14 -33.63
CA LEU A 202 -3.21 -12.87 -34.33
C LEU A 202 -3.13 -12.69 -35.85
N GLY A 203 -2.18 -11.88 -36.34
CA GLY A 203 -2.03 -11.48 -37.73
C GLY A 203 -2.92 -10.30 -38.12
N GLY A 204 -2.56 -9.63 -39.22
CA GLY A 204 -3.35 -8.53 -39.78
C GLY A 204 -3.46 -7.29 -38.89
N GLY A 205 -2.46 -7.06 -38.01
CA GLY A 205 -2.47 -5.94 -37.06
C GLY A 205 -3.40 -6.17 -35.85
N SER A 206 -3.84 -7.40 -35.61
CA SER A 206 -4.68 -7.78 -34.47
C SER A 206 -3.85 -8.52 -33.41
N TYR A 207 -4.11 -8.23 -32.15
CA TYR A 207 -3.39 -8.77 -31.00
C TYR A 207 -4.35 -9.21 -29.91
N LYS A 208 -3.94 -10.23 -29.15
CA LYS A 208 -4.60 -10.66 -27.93
C LYS A 208 -3.61 -10.54 -26.78
N ALA A 209 -4.02 -9.88 -25.70
CA ALA A 209 -3.20 -9.74 -24.51
C ALA A 209 -4.00 -9.99 -23.23
N ASN A 210 -3.29 -10.33 -22.16
CA ASN A 210 -3.85 -10.56 -20.84
C ASN A 210 -2.80 -10.38 -19.74
N ILE A 211 -3.28 -10.42 -18.51
CA ILE A 211 -2.45 -10.65 -17.32
C ILE A 211 -2.42 -12.15 -17.04
N THR A 212 -1.28 -12.68 -16.59
CA THR A 212 -1.13 -14.08 -16.17
C THR A 212 -2.25 -14.47 -15.21
N GLY A 213 -2.95 -15.56 -15.53
CA GLY A 213 -4.09 -16.04 -14.73
C GLY A 213 -5.41 -15.28 -14.95
N LYS A 214 -5.47 -14.34 -15.89
CA LYS A 214 -6.68 -13.61 -16.31
C LYS A 214 -6.90 -13.77 -17.82
N THR A 215 -8.13 -13.55 -18.28
CA THR A 215 -8.51 -13.70 -19.70
C THR A 215 -8.36 -12.41 -20.53
N SER A 216 -8.03 -11.30 -19.85
CA SER A 216 -7.88 -9.94 -20.40
C SER A 216 -6.94 -9.14 -19.49
N PHE A 217 -6.61 -7.93 -19.93
CA PHE A 217 -5.96 -6.89 -19.14
C PHE A 217 -6.83 -5.62 -19.13
N GLY A 218 -6.50 -4.68 -18.25
CA GLY A 218 -7.07 -3.33 -18.26
C GLY A 218 -6.02 -2.29 -18.69
N VAL A 219 -6.46 -1.30 -19.46
CA VAL A 219 -5.58 -0.20 -19.92
C VAL A 219 -5.20 0.77 -18.79
N ASN A 220 -6.00 0.84 -17.75
CA ASN A 220 -5.81 1.70 -16.59
C ASN A 220 -5.60 0.92 -15.28
N ALA A 221 -6.19 -0.26 -15.10
CA ALA A 221 -6.00 -1.04 -13.88
C ALA A 221 -6.21 -2.53 -14.13
N ASN A 222 -5.50 -3.37 -13.37
CA ASN A 222 -5.58 -4.82 -13.54
C ASN A 222 -6.29 -5.57 -12.39
N GLY A 223 -7.07 -4.89 -11.55
CA GLY A 223 -7.99 -5.53 -10.61
C GLY A 223 -7.73 -5.24 -9.14
N GLY A 224 -7.75 -3.96 -8.77
CA GLY A 224 -7.57 -3.50 -7.40
C GLY A 224 -6.26 -4.03 -6.80
N ASN A 225 -6.32 -4.55 -5.57
CA ASN A 225 -5.11 -5.02 -4.89
C ASN A 225 -4.71 -6.48 -5.25
N THR A 226 -5.22 -7.05 -6.35
CA THR A 226 -4.97 -8.48 -6.69
C THR A 226 -3.76 -8.73 -7.60
N VAL A 227 -3.05 -7.68 -8.00
CA VAL A 227 -1.88 -7.76 -8.90
C VAL A 227 -0.67 -7.14 -8.19
N ALA A 228 0.51 -7.71 -8.32
CA ALA A 228 1.72 -7.11 -7.75
C ALA A 228 2.15 -5.89 -8.57
N TYR A 229 3.06 -5.09 -8.04
CA TYR A 229 3.75 -4.11 -8.86
C TYR A 229 4.62 -4.82 -9.89
N SER A 230 4.59 -4.34 -11.13
CA SER A 230 5.35 -4.95 -12.21
C SER A 230 6.84 -4.59 -12.17
N ASN A 231 7.65 -5.23 -13.02
CA ASN A 231 9.07 -4.90 -13.15
C ASN A 231 9.30 -3.39 -13.41
N LEU A 232 8.50 -2.80 -14.31
CA LEU A 232 8.57 -1.37 -14.63
C LEU A 232 8.19 -0.49 -13.43
N GLU A 233 7.12 -0.85 -12.72
CA GLU A 233 6.67 -0.14 -11.52
C GLU A 233 7.70 -0.22 -10.40
N LEU A 234 8.26 -1.42 -10.15
CA LEU A 234 9.32 -1.64 -9.15
C LEU A 234 10.59 -0.84 -9.47
N TYR A 235 10.94 -0.67 -10.75
CA TYR A 235 12.07 0.19 -11.14
C TYR A 235 11.79 1.65 -10.76
N LEU A 236 10.60 2.16 -11.10
CA LEU A 236 10.22 3.54 -10.81
C LEU A 236 10.10 3.81 -9.29
N MET A 237 9.68 2.82 -8.51
CA MET A 237 9.72 2.84 -7.04
C MET A 237 11.16 2.78 -6.49
N GLY A 238 12.14 2.39 -7.30
CA GLY A 238 13.54 2.22 -6.89
C GLY A 238 13.78 0.92 -6.14
N LEU A 239 12.98 -0.10 -6.39
CA LEU A 239 13.06 -1.39 -5.71
C LEU A 239 13.90 -2.41 -6.47
N ILE A 240 14.14 -2.18 -7.77
CA ILE A 240 15.06 -2.96 -8.60
C ILE A 240 16.08 -2.05 -9.27
N THR A 241 17.22 -2.63 -9.62
CA THR A 241 18.33 -1.93 -10.28
C THR A 241 18.04 -1.67 -11.76
N ALA A 242 18.80 -0.77 -12.39
CA ALA A 242 18.74 -0.55 -13.83
C ALA A 242 19.07 -1.80 -14.65
N GLY A 243 19.89 -2.72 -14.11
CA GLY A 243 20.21 -3.99 -14.76
C GLY A 243 19.09 -5.03 -14.70
N GLU A 244 18.13 -4.86 -13.79
CA GLU A 244 16.95 -5.72 -13.66
C GLU A 244 15.73 -5.18 -14.43
N LEU A 245 15.77 -3.91 -14.87
CA LEU A 245 14.72 -3.31 -15.68
C LEU A 245 14.60 -4.06 -17.01
N GLN A 246 13.41 -4.55 -17.31
CA GLN A 246 13.10 -5.26 -18.54
C GLN A 246 12.66 -4.28 -19.64
N SER A 247 12.81 -4.71 -20.89
CA SER A 247 12.21 -4.01 -22.03
C SER A 247 10.69 -4.04 -21.92
N VAL A 248 10.04 -3.01 -22.46
CA VAL A 248 8.58 -2.89 -22.50
C VAL A 248 8.11 -2.81 -23.95
N GLN A 249 7.06 -3.54 -24.28
CA GLN A 249 6.37 -3.45 -25.56
C GLN A 249 5.22 -2.47 -25.44
N VAL A 250 5.03 -1.60 -26.42
CA VAL A 250 3.96 -0.60 -26.45
C VAL A 250 3.27 -0.68 -27.81
N ALA A 251 1.94 -0.75 -27.79
CA ALA A 251 1.15 -0.75 -29.02
C ALA A 251 1.01 0.67 -29.58
N GLU A 252 1.19 0.81 -30.89
CA GLU A 252 1.04 2.06 -31.62
C GLU A 252 -0.38 2.21 -32.15
N ASN A 253 -1.03 3.35 -31.85
CA ASN A 253 -2.42 3.64 -32.21
C ASN A 253 -3.41 2.50 -31.91
N PRO A 254 -3.41 1.96 -30.67
CA PRO A 254 -4.23 0.81 -30.34
C PRO A 254 -5.73 1.14 -30.33
N SER A 255 -6.55 0.19 -30.78
CA SER A 255 -8.01 0.25 -30.67
C SER A 255 -8.57 -1.06 -30.13
N SER A 256 -9.33 -1.00 -29.03
CA SER A 256 -9.95 -2.19 -28.44
C SER A 256 -10.94 -2.84 -29.40
N THR A 257 -10.89 -4.17 -29.48
CA THR A 257 -11.92 -5.00 -30.11
C THR A 257 -12.63 -5.91 -29.09
N GLY A 258 -12.35 -5.71 -27.80
CA GLY A 258 -13.02 -6.36 -26.67
C GLY A 258 -12.26 -7.56 -26.10
N ASN A 259 -12.49 -7.83 -24.81
CA ASN A 259 -11.93 -8.97 -24.06
C ASN A 259 -10.41 -9.12 -24.26
N GLY A 260 -9.61 -8.07 -24.05
CA GLY A 260 -8.15 -8.11 -24.19
C GLY A 260 -7.64 -8.23 -25.63
N THR A 261 -8.53 -8.21 -26.62
CA THR A 261 -8.19 -8.13 -28.03
C THR A 261 -8.19 -6.67 -28.48
N PHE A 262 -7.24 -6.32 -29.36
CA PHE A 262 -7.12 -4.99 -29.91
C PHE A 262 -6.41 -5.02 -31.26
N THR A 263 -6.58 -3.97 -32.05
CA THR A 263 -5.74 -3.71 -33.24
C THR A 263 -4.68 -2.67 -32.91
N ALA A 264 -3.54 -2.71 -33.59
CA ALA A 264 -2.50 -1.69 -33.52
C ALA A 264 -1.75 -1.61 -34.85
N ASP A 265 -1.14 -0.46 -35.15
CA ASP A 265 -0.33 -0.29 -36.36
C ASP A 265 0.98 -1.10 -36.25
N ALA A 266 1.55 -1.14 -35.04
CA ALA A 266 2.73 -1.91 -34.69
C ALA A 266 2.81 -2.15 -33.18
N ILE A 267 3.70 -3.06 -32.77
CA ILE A 267 4.17 -3.22 -31.39
C ILE A 267 5.63 -2.81 -31.34
N THR A 268 5.92 -1.73 -30.62
CA THR A 268 7.27 -1.20 -30.46
C THR A 268 7.87 -1.66 -29.14
N THR A 269 9.04 -2.29 -29.20
CA THR A 269 9.82 -2.67 -28.02
C THR A 269 10.77 -1.53 -27.66
N ILE A 270 10.62 -1.00 -26.44
CA ILE A 270 11.53 -0.01 -25.85
C ILE A 270 12.41 -0.74 -24.85
N THR A 271 13.71 -0.74 -25.07
CA THR A 271 14.70 -1.39 -24.20
C THR A 271 14.93 -0.60 -22.92
N ALA A 272 15.42 -1.27 -21.86
CA ALA A 272 15.82 -0.60 -20.63
C ALA A 272 16.85 0.53 -20.87
N THR A 273 17.79 0.32 -21.79
CA THR A 273 18.78 1.34 -22.18
C THR A 273 18.13 2.57 -22.82
N GLU A 274 17.14 2.38 -23.70
CA GLU A 274 16.40 3.47 -24.32
C GLU A 274 15.53 4.22 -23.30
N LEU A 275 14.86 3.50 -22.39
CA LEU A 275 14.09 4.09 -21.29
C LEU A 275 14.97 5.00 -20.43
N ILE A 276 16.15 4.52 -20.04
CA ILE A 276 17.09 5.27 -19.20
C ILE A 276 17.73 6.42 -19.98
N THR A 277 18.03 6.24 -21.26
CA THR A 277 18.62 7.29 -22.09
C THR A 277 17.63 8.43 -22.33
N LYS A 278 16.35 8.10 -22.53
CA LYS A 278 15.26 9.08 -22.68
C LYS A 278 15.01 9.86 -21.39
N ASN A 279 14.86 9.15 -20.28
CA ASN A 279 14.37 9.74 -19.03
C ASN A 279 15.47 10.20 -18.08
N GLY A 280 16.72 9.76 -18.31
CA GLY A 280 17.81 9.83 -17.33
C GLY A 280 17.80 8.61 -16.41
N ALA A 281 18.93 8.37 -15.74
CA ALA A 281 18.99 7.37 -14.69
C ALA A 281 18.11 7.79 -13.50
N ARG A 282 17.45 6.81 -12.87
CA ARG A 282 16.66 7.07 -11.66
C ARG A 282 17.56 7.55 -10.51
N ILE A 283 17.23 8.71 -9.94
CA ILE A 283 17.91 9.26 -8.75
C ILE A 283 16.85 9.57 -7.69
N PRO A 284 16.98 9.07 -6.44
CA PRO A 284 18.03 8.15 -5.96
C PRO A 284 18.01 6.80 -6.70
N SER A 285 19.15 6.10 -6.76
CA SER A 285 19.22 4.74 -7.31
C SER A 285 18.50 3.73 -6.41
N GLN A 286 18.41 2.46 -6.83
CA GLN A 286 17.85 1.39 -5.99
C GLN A 286 18.55 1.29 -4.62
N GLU A 287 19.88 1.45 -4.61
CA GLU A 287 20.74 1.41 -3.41
C GLU A 287 20.36 2.46 -2.36
N ASN A 288 20.03 3.68 -2.80
CA ASN A 288 19.82 4.83 -1.91
C ASN A 288 18.36 5.24 -1.75
N SER A 289 17.45 4.60 -2.49
CA SER A 289 16.04 4.96 -2.45
C SER A 289 15.35 4.39 -1.23
N GLN A 290 14.38 5.15 -0.70
CA GLN A 290 13.55 4.74 0.42
C GLN A 290 12.89 3.37 0.19
N LYS A 291 12.86 2.56 1.25
CA LYS A 291 12.24 1.22 1.28
C LYS A 291 11.19 1.07 2.39
N ASN A 292 11.22 1.96 3.37
CA ASN A 292 10.28 1.99 4.46
C ASN A 292 9.52 3.31 4.38
N PHE A 293 8.24 3.24 4.09
CA PHE A 293 7.35 4.39 3.95
C PHE A 293 6.49 4.54 5.19
N LYS A 294 6.10 5.76 5.52
CA LYS A 294 5.17 6.07 6.60
C LYS A 294 3.93 6.74 6.03
N ALA A 295 2.76 6.33 6.49
CA ALA A 295 1.50 6.95 6.15
C ALA A 295 0.68 7.26 7.40
N ILE A 296 -0.25 8.19 7.24
CA ILE A 296 -1.26 8.51 8.25
C ILE A 296 -2.64 8.33 7.62
N THR A 297 -3.56 7.73 8.35
CA THR A 297 -4.95 7.56 7.90
C THR A 297 -5.86 8.56 8.60
N VAL A 298 -6.59 9.35 7.81
CA VAL A 298 -7.64 10.25 8.26
C VAL A 298 -8.97 9.78 7.68
N VAL A 299 -9.89 9.39 8.54
CA VAL A 299 -11.26 9.02 8.15
C VAL A 299 -12.16 10.22 8.32
N ILE A 300 -12.65 10.77 7.21
CA ILE A 300 -13.61 11.87 7.22
C ILE A 300 -15.04 11.34 7.32
N SER A 301 -15.86 12.00 8.13
CA SER A 301 -17.26 11.62 8.36
C SER A 301 -18.09 12.82 8.83
N THR A 302 -19.42 12.71 8.83
CA THR A 302 -20.32 13.74 9.36
C THR A 302 -20.67 13.57 10.84
N ALA A 303 -20.27 12.45 11.44
CA ALA A 303 -20.40 12.14 12.86
C ALA A 303 -19.23 11.29 13.34
N LYS A 304 -19.02 11.23 14.67
CA LYS A 304 -17.99 10.37 15.26
C LYS A 304 -18.20 8.91 14.86
N LEU A 305 -17.11 8.22 14.49
CA LEU A 305 -17.17 6.80 14.15
C LEU A 305 -17.50 5.95 15.38
N SER A 306 -18.21 4.84 15.17
CA SER A 306 -18.36 3.82 16.19
C SER A 306 -17.07 3.02 16.37
N ASP A 307 -16.88 2.46 17.57
CA ASP A 307 -15.75 1.57 17.87
C ASP A 307 -15.70 0.36 16.90
N GLU A 308 -16.86 -0.14 16.46
CA GLU A 308 -16.98 -1.21 15.46
C GLU A 308 -16.43 -0.80 14.09
N LYS A 309 -16.76 0.41 13.62
CA LYS A 309 -16.26 0.92 12.33
C LYS A 309 -14.76 1.18 12.39
N ILE A 310 -14.28 1.77 13.49
CA ILE A 310 -12.84 1.98 13.74
C ILE A 310 -12.11 0.63 13.67
N THR A 311 -12.58 -0.37 14.43
CA THR A 311 -12.00 -1.72 14.45
C THR A 311 -11.96 -2.35 13.05
N SER A 312 -13.05 -2.25 12.29
CA SER A 312 -13.11 -2.79 10.93
C SER A 312 -12.12 -2.12 9.97
N ILE A 313 -11.89 -0.81 10.10
CA ILE A 313 -10.91 -0.09 9.29
C ILE A 313 -9.50 -0.51 9.70
N THR A 314 -9.23 -0.56 11.00
CA THR A 314 -7.93 -0.93 11.56
C THR A 314 -7.50 -2.34 11.17
N VAL A 315 -8.40 -3.33 11.19
CA VAL A 315 -8.09 -4.68 10.68
C VAL A 315 -7.62 -4.65 9.22
N ASN A 316 -8.21 -3.78 8.37
CA ASN A 316 -7.76 -3.64 6.99
C ASN A 316 -6.43 -2.88 6.90
N LEU A 317 -6.24 -1.83 7.69
CA LEU A 317 -4.97 -1.09 7.72
C LEU A 317 -3.80 -1.98 8.16
N ASP A 318 -4.00 -2.80 9.20
CA ASP A 318 -2.99 -3.76 9.69
C ASP A 318 -2.66 -4.82 8.65
N ASN A 319 -3.67 -5.39 7.99
CA ASN A 319 -3.42 -6.33 6.91
C ASN A 319 -2.69 -5.70 5.74
N PHE A 320 -2.99 -4.44 5.42
CA PHE A 320 -2.36 -3.71 4.32
C PHE A 320 -0.89 -3.33 4.60
N SER A 321 -0.56 -3.00 5.85
CA SER A 321 0.74 -2.44 6.25
C SER A 321 1.75 -3.49 6.74
N LYS A 322 1.27 -4.65 7.22
CA LYS A 322 2.17 -5.64 7.84
C LYS A 322 3.17 -6.28 6.87
N ASN A 323 4.34 -6.62 7.40
CA ASN A 323 5.44 -7.28 6.67
C ASN A 323 5.28 -8.82 6.63
N SER A 324 4.05 -9.28 6.37
CA SER A 324 3.70 -10.70 6.22
C SER A 324 2.41 -10.81 5.40
N ALA A 325 2.04 -12.02 4.98
CA ALA A 325 0.80 -12.24 4.23
C ALA A 325 -0.44 -11.78 5.02
N PRO A 326 -1.42 -11.09 4.38
CA PRO A 326 -2.68 -10.72 5.00
C PRO A 326 -3.41 -11.95 5.51
N ASP A 327 -4.29 -11.77 6.49
CA ASP A 327 -5.08 -12.87 7.02
C ASP A 327 -6.06 -13.43 5.96
N GLN A 328 -6.72 -14.54 6.27
CA GLN A 328 -7.58 -15.24 5.32
C GLN A 328 -8.76 -14.39 4.81
N SER A 329 -9.18 -13.35 5.55
CA SER A 329 -10.29 -12.47 5.13
C SER A 329 -9.94 -11.62 3.91
N TRP A 330 -8.65 -11.49 3.57
CA TRP A 330 -8.17 -10.79 2.38
C TRP A 330 -8.20 -11.63 1.10
N GLY A 331 -8.42 -12.94 1.21
CA GLY A 331 -8.50 -13.83 0.05
C GLY A 331 -7.22 -13.75 -0.80
N ASN A 332 -7.36 -13.26 -2.03
CA ASN A 332 -6.24 -13.08 -2.97
C ASN A 332 -5.74 -11.63 -3.08
N ALA A 333 -6.25 -10.71 -2.25
CA ALA A 333 -5.74 -9.35 -2.20
C ALA A 333 -4.33 -9.34 -1.60
N LEU A 334 -3.43 -8.61 -2.25
CA LEU A 334 -2.07 -8.38 -1.80
C LEU A 334 -2.03 -7.16 -0.89
N ASN A 335 -1.18 -7.21 0.12
CA ASN A 335 -0.80 -6.03 0.88
C ASN A 335 0.41 -5.33 0.24
N PHE A 336 0.81 -4.17 0.78
CA PHE A 336 1.90 -3.38 0.19
C PHE A 336 3.23 -4.16 0.13
N TRP A 337 3.56 -4.88 1.20
CA TRP A 337 4.76 -5.69 1.28
C TRP A 337 4.79 -6.79 0.20
N GLN A 338 3.72 -7.58 0.06
CA GLN A 338 3.63 -8.61 -0.99
C GLN A 338 3.63 -8.01 -2.39
N ALA A 339 2.90 -6.91 -2.61
CA ALA A 339 2.81 -6.26 -3.92
C ALA A 339 4.16 -5.74 -4.42
N THR A 340 5.07 -5.38 -3.50
CA THR A 340 6.44 -4.96 -3.86
C THR A 340 7.40 -6.14 -4.06
N GLY A 341 6.89 -7.38 -4.01
CA GLY A 341 7.71 -8.57 -3.96
C GLY A 341 8.63 -8.56 -2.74
N GLU A 342 8.11 -8.11 -1.60
CA GLU A 342 8.76 -8.12 -0.29
C GLU A 342 9.93 -7.12 -0.14
N ARG A 343 10.04 -6.15 -1.05
CA ARG A 343 11.17 -5.20 -1.14
C ARG A 343 10.94 -3.89 -0.39
N ALA A 344 9.71 -3.57 -0.01
CA ALA A 344 9.39 -2.35 0.72
C ALA A 344 8.29 -2.58 1.75
N THR A 345 8.23 -1.67 2.72
CA THR A 345 7.29 -1.71 3.85
C THR A 345 6.55 -0.39 3.97
N LEU A 346 5.37 -0.42 4.59
CA LEU A 346 4.54 0.75 4.86
C LEU A 346 4.09 0.69 6.32
N GLU A 347 4.38 1.73 7.10
CA GLU A 347 3.94 1.89 8.48
C GLU A 347 2.77 2.87 8.54
N ILE A 348 1.71 2.53 9.27
CA ILE A 348 0.50 3.38 9.42
C ILE A 348 0.28 3.80 10.90
N ASP A 349 1.12 3.31 11.81
CA ASP A 349 1.01 3.57 13.24
C ASP A 349 1.29 5.04 13.60
N ILE A 350 0.48 5.56 14.52
CA ILE A 350 0.60 6.90 15.08
C ILE A 350 1.14 6.77 16.50
N SER A 351 2.47 6.73 16.63
CA SER A 351 3.11 6.66 17.94
C SER A 351 3.11 8.03 18.64
N GLN A 352 3.38 8.05 19.95
CA GLN A 352 3.56 9.30 20.69
C GLN A 352 4.68 10.18 20.13
N ALA A 353 5.71 9.59 19.50
CA ALA A 353 6.77 10.35 18.83
C ALA A 353 6.29 11.08 17.56
N ASN A 354 5.12 10.72 17.02
CA ASN A 354 4.51 11.42 15.90
C ASN A 354 3.72 12.66 16.35
N ILE A 355 3.35 12.78 17.62
CA ILE A 355 2.53 13.88 18.15
C ILE A 355 3.44 15.05 18.59
N LYS A 356 2.95 16.29 18.43
CA LYS A 356 3.65 17.53 18.79
C LYS A 356 3.56 17.91 20.26
#